data_AF-A0A1F9RDF6-F1
#
_entry.id   AF-A0A1F9RDF6-F1
#
_cell.length_a   1.000
_cell.length_b   1.000
_cell.length_c   1.000
_cell.angle_alpha   90.00
_cell.angle_beta   90.00
_cell.angle_gamma   90.00
#
_symmetry.space_group_name_H-M   'P 1'
#
loop_
_entity.id
_entity.type
_entity.pdbx_description
1 polymer ?
#
loop_
_entity_poly.entity_id
_entity_poly.type
_entity_poly.pdbx_seq_one_letter_code
_entity_poly.pdbx_strand_id
1 'polypeptide(L)'
;MKFSAAIAALTILTAPVIAADWSPAVNADTLAAFEAPAAAPAEVVNPRDGENYSGAEELLIKEFGVTAVGLDFPETEVMRQSSFYDNMFCVEHALRLALFDLLENYANPTSPLARALGEIGAQQTPSKTELKKARQKVMARLNTPESLISIVRPYHFSQPLNGETVERNWIFFLRLDGKPYWAVVDRSGNSAPYVYGAQ
;
A
#
# COMPACT_ATOMS: atom_id res chain seq x y z
N MET A 1 14.26 89.76 -13.02
CA MET A 1 14.74 89.48 -11.65
C MET A 1 14.70 87.97 -11.41
N LYS A 2 15.84 87.41 -10.99
CA LYS A 2 16.03 86.17 -10.18
C LYS A 2 15.81 84.79 -10.82
N PHE A 3 16.95 84.24 -11.26
CA PHE A 3 17.54 82.90 -11.13
C PHE A 3 16.77 81.66 -10.59
N SER A 4 17.25 80.52 -11.11
CA SER A 4 17.40 79.15 -10.54
C SER A 4 16.38 78.12 -11.05
N ALA A 5 16.75 77.11 -11.84
CA ALA A 5 17.69 75.98 -11.62
C ALA A 5 17.13 74.89 -10.67
N ALA A 6 16.76 73.75 -11.25
CA ALA A 6 16.59 72.44 -10.58
C ALA A 6 16.66 71.36 -11.68
N ILE A 7 17.87 70.90 -12.05
CA ILE A 7 18.49 69.64 -11.60
C ILE A 7 17.55 68.43 -11.76
N ALA A 8 17.69 67.73 -12.89
CA ALA A 8 17.17 66.39 -13.08
C ALA A 8 18.06 65.40 -12.30
N ALA A 9 17.51 64.75 -11.28
CA ALA A 9 18.15 63.65 -10.60
C ALA A 9 17.81 62.34 -11.33
N LEU A 10 18.80 61.79 -12.03
CA LEU A 10 18.74 60.47 -12.65
C LEU A 10 19.15 59.44 -11.59
N THR A 11 18.18 58.81 -10.91
CA THR A 11 18.45 57.66 -10.04
C THR A 11 18.51 56.39 -10.86
N ILE A 12 19.73 55.99 -11.21
CA ILE A 12 20.03 54.64 -11.70
C ILE A 12 19.99 53.72 -10.46
N LEU A 13 18.92 52.95 -10.31
CA LEU A 13 18.90 51.82 -9.38
C LEU A 13 19.70 50.67 -10.02
N THR A 14 20.97 50.56 -9.64
CA THR A 14 21.77 49.36 -9.88
C THR A 14 21.23 48.24 -8.99
N ALA A 15 20.65 47.21 -9.61
CA ALA A 15 20.31 45.97 -8.92
C ALA A 15 21.60 45.29 -8.42
N PRO A 16 21.64 44.75 -7.18
CA PRO A 16 22.77 43.97 -6.73
C PRO A 16 22.79 42.63 -7.48
N VAL A 17 23.88 42.38 -8.21
CA VAL A 17 24.24 41.05 -8.71
C VAL A 17 24.62 40.20 -7.51
N ILE A 18 23.65 39.50 -6.92
CA ILE A 18 23.92 38.39 -6.00
C ILE A 18 24.06 37.14 -6.86
N ALA A 19 25.24 36.97 -7.45
CA ALA A 19 25.72 35.69 -7.93
C ALA A 19 26.75 35.21 -6.91
N ALA A 20 26.29 34.47 -5.91
CA ALA A 20 27.14 33.80 -4.92
C ALA A 20 26.55 32.43 -4.62
N ASP A 21 26.82 31.49 -5.54
CA ASP A 21 27.27 30.14 -5.21
C ASP A 21 26.38 29.28 -4.28
N TRP A 22 25.17 28.96 -4.73
CA TRP A 22 24.23 28.07 -4.01
C TRP A 22 24.38 26.58 -4.37
N SER A 23 25.51 26.17 -4.94
CA SER A 23 25.76 24.76 -5.21
C SER A 23 27.22 24.43 -4.90
N PRO A 24 27.52 23.80 -3.75
CA PRO A 24 28.83 23.18 -3.60
C PRO A 24 28.97 22.13 -4.71
N ALA A 25 30.01 22.28 -5.53
CA ALA A 25 30.30 21.36 -6.61
C ALA A 25 30.44 19.94 -6.06
N VAL A 26 29.50 19.06 -6.41
CA VAL A 26 29.54 17.63 -6.08
C VAL A 26 30.69 17.03 -6.89
N ASN A 27 31.82 16.79 -6.23
CA ASN A 27 32.99 16.11 -6.77
C ASN A 27 33.11 14.70 -6.16
N ALA A 28 33.83 13.81 -6.85
CA ALA A 28 33.90 12.38 -6.51
C ALA A 28 34.32 12.11 -5.05
N ASP A 29 35.08 13.02 -4.45
CA ASP A 29 35.53 12.92 -3.05
C ASP A 29 34.40 13.16 -2.03
N THR A 30 33.35 13.91 -2.37
CA THR A 30 32.17 14.12 -1.48
C THR A 30 31.19 12.96 -1.50
N LEU A 31 31.17 12.13 -2.54
CA LEU A 31 30.34 10.93 -2.63
C LEU A 31 30.93 9.75 -1.84
N ALA A 32 32.24 9.74 -1.59
CA ALA A 32 32.93 8.66 -0.87
C ALA A 32 32.82 8.74 0.67
N ALA A 33 32.36 9.88 1.21
CA ALA A 33 32.28 10.12 2.65
C ALA A 33 30.93 9.75 3.30
N PHE A 34 29.94 9.31 2.51
CA PHE A 34 28.65 8.83 3.03
C PHE A 34 28.69 7.32 3.21
N GLU A 35 29.24 6.87 4.34
CA GLU A 35 28.89 5.57 4.90
C GLU A 35 27.46 5.68 5.42
N ALA A 36 26.49 5.31 4.59
CA ALA A 36 25.12 5.12 5.06
C ALA A 36 25.16 4.00 6.12
N PRO A 37 24.73 4.25 7.37
CA PRO A 37 24.63 3.17 8.35
C PRO A 37 23.73 2.09 7.77
N ALA A 38 24.19 0.84 7.85
CA ALA A 38 23.43 -0.32 7.38
C ALA A 38 21.98 -0.18 7.84
N ALA A 39 21.05 -0.24 6.87
CA ALA A 39 19.62 -0.16 7.15
C ALA A 39 19.31 -1.14 8.29
N ALA A 40 18.84 -0.60 9.41
CA ALA A 40 18.42 -1.42 10.53
C ALA A 40 17.42 -2.46 9.99
N PRO A 41 17.50 -3.73 10.43
CA PRO A 41 16.50 -4.72 10.04
C PRO A 41 15.13 -4.13 10.36
N ALA A 42 14.24 -4.11 9.37
CA ALA A 42 12.89 -3.59 9.54
C ALA A 42 12.31 -4.21 10.81
N GLU A 43 11.96 -3.36 11.78
CA GLU A 43 11.32 -3.81 13.00
C GLU A 43 10.13 -4.69 12.60
N VAL A 44 10.03 -5.86 13.21
CA VAL A 44 8.82 -6.67 13.14
C VAL A 44 7.73 -5.79 13.73
N VAL A 45 6.91 -5.21 12.85
CA VAL A 45 5.72 -4.45 13.24
C VAL A 45 4.74 -5.47 13.80
N ASN A 46 4.91 -5.80 15.08
CA ASN A 46 3.84 -6.38 15.88
C ASN A 46 2.63 -5.44 15.74
N PRO A 47 1.39 -5.97 15.76
CA PRO A 47 0.20 -5.14 15.81
C PRO A 47 0.38 -4.09 16.91
N ARG A 48 0.50 -2.82 16.54
CA ARG A 48 0.55 -1.74 17.52
C ARG A 48 -0.88 -1.56 17.99
N ASP A 49 -1.17 -2.16 19.14
CA ASP A 49 -2.44 -1.98 19.86
C ASP A 49 -2.78 -0.49 19.90
N GLY A 50 -3.89 -0.11 19.24
CA GLY A 50 -4.41 1.26 19.23
C GLY A 50 -4.03 2.16 18.05
N GLU A 51 -3.18 1.73 17.10
CA GLU A 51 -2.92 2.49 15.85
C GLU A 51 -3.74 1.99 14.65
N ASN A 52 -4.16 0.73 14.70
CA ASN A 52 -4.90 0.07 13.63
C ASN A 52 -6.41 0.11 13.85
N TYR A 53 -7.15 0.03 12.74
CA TYR A 53 -8.59 -0.03 12.71
C TYR A 53 -9.10 -1.32 13.36
N SER A 54 -9.69 -1.19 14.55
CA SER A 54 -10.12 -2.30 15.40
C SER A 54 -11.12 -3.24 14.71
N GLY A 55 -11.98 -2.71 13.83
CA GLY A 55 -12.95 -3.52 13.08
C GLY A 55 -12.31 -4.54 12.14
N ALA A 56 -11.15 -4.21 11.55
CA ALA A 56 -10.43 -5.13 10.68
C ALA A 56 -9.77 -6.26 11.47
N GLU A 57 -9.17 -5.93 12.62
CA GLU A 57 -8.55 -6.90 13.52
C GLU A 57 -9.59 -7.86 14.11
N GLU A 58 -10.71 -7.33 14.60
CA GLU A 58 -11.81 -8.13 15.13
C GLU A 58 -12.34 -9.12 14.09
N LEU A 59 -12.53 -8.67 12.85
CA LEU A 59 -12.98 -9.50 11.74
C LEU A 59 -11.99 -10.64 11.45
N LEU A 60 -10.70 -10.35 11.38
CA LEU A 60 -9.66 -11.34 11.09
C LEU A 60 -9.60 -12.42 12.17
N ILE A 61 -9.68 -12.02 13.45
CA ILE A 61 -9.62 -12.95 14.58
C ILE A 61 -10.92 -13.78 14.66
N LYS A 62 -12.08 -13.13 14.64
CA LYS A 62 -13.36 -13.80 14.92
C LYS A 62 -13.88 -14.63 13.76
N GLU A 63 -13.75 -14.14 12.53
CA GLU A 63 -14.33 -14.82 11.36
C GLU A 63 -13.33 -15.75 10.67
N PHE A 64 -12.06 -15.34 10.59
CA PHE A 64 -11.03 -16.07 9.85
C PHE A 64 -10.03 -16.81 10.75
N GLY A 65 -10.02 -16.54 12.06
CA GLY A 65 -9.07 -17.17 13.00
C GLY A 65 -7.62 -16.76 12.72
N VAL A 66 -7.40 -15.57 12.15
CA VAL A 66 -6.07 -15.02 11.85
C VAL A 66 -5.67 -14.09 12.99
N THR A 67 -4.58 -14.43 13.68
CA THR A 67 -4.12 -13.73 14.90
C THR A 67 -2.67 -13.26 14.82
N ALA A 68 -1.89 -13.78 13.87
CA ALA A 68 -0.46 -13.50 13.76
C ALA A 68 -0.10 -12.57 12.59
N VAL A 69 -1.08 -12.12 11.81
CA VAL A 69 -0.82 -11.25 10.65
C VAL A 69 -0.51 -9.82 11.11
N GLY A 70 0.47 -9.18 10.49
CA GLY A 70 0.66 -7.74 10.63
C GLY A 70 -0.51 -6.99 9.99
N LEU A 71 -0.94 -5.90 10.64
CA LEU A 71 -1.96 -5.00 10.11
C LEU A 71 -1.40 -3.59 9.97
N ASP A 72 -1.66 -2.98 8.82
CA ASP A 72 -1.42 -1.56 8.53
C ASP A 72 -2.73 -0.96 8.00
N PHE A 73 -3.65 -0.73 8.94
CA PHE A 73 -4.96 -0.13 8.71
C PHE A 73 -5.10 1.11 9.60
N PRO A 74 -4.40 2.22 9.32
CA PRO A 74 -4.54 3.41 10.14
C PRO A 74 -6.00 3.85 10.17
N GLU A 75 -6.58 4.04 11.36
CA GLU A 75 -8.00 4.41 11.48
C GLU A 75 -8.30 5.71 10.71
N THR A 76 -7.38 6.67 10.77
CA THR A 76 -7.48 7.94 10.03
C THR A 76 -7.55 7.74 8.51
N GLU A 77 -6.87 6.73 7.97
CA GLU A 77 -6.91 6.38 6.55
C GLU A 77 -8.25 5.77 6.17
N VAL A 78 -8.73 4.81 6.97
CA VAL A 78 -10.02 4.16 6.78
C VAL A 78 -11.14 5.20 6.81
N MET A 79 -11.13 6.10 7.79
CA MET A 79 -12.10 7.18 7.89
C MET A 79 -11.99 8.12 6.68
N ARG A 80 -10.78 8.52 6.27
CA ARG A 80 -10.58 9.40 5.12
C ARG A 80 -11.18 8.80 3.85
N GLN A 81 -10.86 7.55 3.52
CA GLN A 81 -11.40 6.89 2.33
C GLN A 81 -12.92 6.67 2.45
N SER A 82 -13.42 6.39 3.65
CA SER A 82 -14.85 6.21 3.90
C SER A 82 -15.65 7.49 3.70
N SER A 83 -15.10 8.64 4.08
CA SER A 83 -15.76 9.94 3.96
C SER A 83 -15.57 10.63 2.61
N PHE A 84 -14.46 10.36 1.92
CA PHE A 84 -14.11 11.08 0.69
C PHE A 84 -14.65 10.41 -0.59
N TYR A 85 -14.88 9.09 -0.55
CA TYR A 85 -15.36 8.34 -1.70
C TYR A 85 -16.77 7.79 -1.47
N ASP A 86 -17.50 7.56 -2.55
CA ASP A 86 -18.80 6.90 -2.49
C ASP A 86 -18.61 5.41 -2.18
N ASN A 87 -19.27 4.94 -1.13
CA ASN A 87 -19.11 3.60 -0.59
C ASN A 87 -20.46 2.91 -0.46
N MET A 88 -20.68 1.84 -1.23
CA MET A 88 -21.82 0.96 -1.01
C MET A 88 -21.63 0.11 0.26
N PHE A 89 -20.38 -0.13 0.66
CA PHE A 89 -20.02 -0.97 1.81
C PHE A 89 -18.94 -0.34 2.67
N CYS A 90 -18.94 -0.68 3.96
CA CYS A 90 -17.85 -0.36 4.88
C CYS A 90 -16.58 -1.18 4.59
N VAL A 91 -15.45 -0.74 5.14
CA VAL A 91 -14.14 -1.37 4.91
C VAL A 91 -14.13 -2.83 5.39
N GLU A 92 -14.84 -3.17 6.46
CA GLU A 92 -14.90 -4.53 7.00
C GLU A 92 -15.66 -5.46 6.06
N HIS A 93 -16.73 -4.96 5.44
CA HIS A 93 -17.44 -5.72 4.43
C HIS A 93 -16.57 -5.95 3.19
N ALA A 94 -15.86 -4.92 2.74
CA ALA A 94 -14.91 -5.05 1.64
C ALA A 94 -13.77 -6.02 1.99
N LEU A 95 -13.21 -5.96 3.20
CA LEU A 95 -12.17 -6.88 3.65
C LEU A 95 -12.67 -8.32 3.70
N ARG A 96 -13.90 -8.55 4.17
CA ARG A 96 -14.53 -9.87 4.15
C ARG A 96 -14.63 -10.44 2.74
N LEU A 97 -15.10 -9.63 1.79
CA LEU A 97 -15.22 -10.01 0.38
C LEU A 97 -13.84 -10.32 -0.23
N ALA A 98 -12.84 -9.48 0.07
CA ALA A 98 -11.46 -9.69 -0.37
C ALA A 98 -10.86 -11.01 0.17
N LEU A 99 -11.06 -11.31 1.45
CA LEU A 99 -10.55 -12.54 2.07
C LEU A 99 -11.28 -13.78 1.55
N PHE A 100 -12.59 -13.70 1.30
CA PHE A 100 -13.30 -14.80 0.65
C PHE A 100 -12.76 -15.07 -0.76
N ASP A 101 -12.58 -14.03 -1.59
CA ASP A 101 -12.00 -14.22 -2.93
C ASP A 101 -10.60 -14.82 -2.86
N LEU A 102 -9.75 -14.31 -1.95
CA LEU A 102 -8.40 -14.83 -1.73
C LEU A 102 -8.37 -16.33 -1.39
N LEU A 103 -9.37 -16.84 -0.67
CA LEU A 103 -9.43 -18.22 -0.16
C LEU A 103 -10.23 -19.18 -1.04
N GLU A 104 -11.07 -18.66 -1.92
CA GLU A 104 -12.01 -19.46 -2.71
C GLU A 104 -11.81 -19.32 -4.23
N ASN A 105 -11.26 -18.20 -4.70
CA ASN A 105 -11.08 -17.92 -6.12
C ASN A 105 -9.65 -18.21 -6.61
N TYR A 106 -9.55 -19.12 -7.57
CA TYR A 106 -8.29 -19.50 -8.23
C TYR A 106 -8.30 -19.23 -9.74
N ALA A 107 -9.27 -18.44 -10.23
CA ALA A 107 -9.39 -18.13 -11.66
C ALA A 107 -8.19 -17.33 -12.17
N ASN A 108 -7.60 -16.46 -11.32
CA ASN A 108 -6.38 -15.76 -11.64
C ASN A 108 -5.14 -16.64 -11.31
N PRO A 109 -4.28 -16.99 -12.29
CA PRO A 109 -3.11 -17.83 -12.07
C PRO A 109 -2.10 -17.26 -11.06
N THR A 110 -2.10 -15.95 -10.87
CA THR A 110 -1.20 -15.27 -9.92
C THR A 110 -1.78 -15.16 -8.51
N SER A 111 -3.05 -15.56 -8.29
CA SER A 111 -3.68 -15.47 -6.98
C SER A 111 -3.02 -16.38 -5.95
N PRO A 112 -3.08 -16.04 -4.64
CA PRO A 112 -2.50 -16.88 -3.59
C PRO A 112 -3.01 -18.33 -3.63
N LEU A 113 -4.29 -18.53 -3.91
CA LEU A 113 -4.90 -19.86 -3.99
C LEU A 113 -4.41 -20.64 -5.22
N ALA A 114 -4.34 -20.00 -6.40
CA ALA A 114 -3.81 -20.63 -7.61
C ALA A 114 -2.34 -21.04 -7.43
N ARG A 115 -1.53 -20.20 -6.78
CA ARG A 115 -0.13 -20.55 -6.45
C ARG A 115 -0.04 -21.71 -5.46
N ALA A 116 -0.86 -21.70 -4.41
CA ALA A 116 -0.90 -22.79 -3.45
C ALA A 116 -1.33 -24.13 -4.10
N LEU A 117 -2.25 -24.09 -5.07
CA LEU A 117 -2.63 -25.24 -5.89
C LEU A 117 -1.47 -25.75 -6.74
N GLY A 118 -0.73 -24.86 -7.39
CA GLY A 118 0.46 -25.22 -8.16
C GLY A 118 1.54 -25.89 -7.31
N GLU A 119 1.75 -25.40 -6.08
CA GLU A 119 2.74 -25.95 -5.15
C GLU A 119 2.40 -27.36 -4.63
N ILE A 120 1.11 -27.73 -4.59
CA ILE A 120 0.69 -29.09 -4.24
C ILE A 120 0.58 -30.01 -5.46
N GLY A 121 0.95 -29.52 -6.65
CA GLY A 121 0.89 -30.28 -7.89
C GLY A 121 -0.54 -30.56 -8.38
N ALA A 122 -1.50 -29.70 -8.04
CA ALA A 122 -2.90 -29.89 -8.46
C ALA A 122 -3.03 -29.81 -9.99
N GLN A 123 -3.94 -30.60 -10.54
CA GLN A 123 -4.26 -30.57 -11.98
C GLN A 123 -5.05 -29.30 -12.34
N GLN A 124 -5.22 -29.04 -13.64
CA GLN A 124 -5.96 -27.87 -14.15
C GLN A 124 -7.39 -27.75 -13.58
N THR A 125 -8.00 -28.86 -13.19
CA THR A 125 -9.29 -28.88 -12.48
C THR A 125 -9.09 -29.50 -11.10
N PRO A 126 -8.84 -28.68 -10.06
CA PRO A 126 -8.54 -29.19 -8.73
C PRO A 126 -9.79 -29.82 -8.09
N SER A 127 -9.59 -30.97 -7.46
CA SER A 127 -10.60 -31.63 -6.64
C SER A 127 -10.92 -30.82 -5.36
N LYS A 128 -12.06 -31.12 -4.74
CA LYS A 128 -12.45 -30.51 -3.45
C LYS A 128 -11.38 -30.70 -2.36
N THR A 129 -10.68 -31.84 -2.38
CA THR A 129 -9.60 -32.14 -1.42
C THR A 129 -8.38 -31.27 -1.67
N GLU A 130 -7.99 -31.06 -2.92
CA GLU A 130 -6.88 -30.16 -3.29
C GLU A 130 -7.20 -28.72 -2.95
N LEU A 131 -8.42 -28.25 -3.26
CA LEU A 131 -8.89 -26.91 -2.87
C LEU A 131 -8.83 -26.70 -1.36
N LYS A 132 -9.27 -27.68 -0.58
CA LYS A 132 -9.19 -27.62 0.89
C LYS A 132 -7.74 -27.52 1.37
N LYS A 133 -6.82 -28.31 0.82
CA LYS A 133 -5.39 -28.27 1.16
C LYS A 133 -4.75 -26.94 0.78
N ALA A 134 -5.05 -26.43 -0.42
CA ALA A 134 -4.54 -25.14 -0.88
C ALA A 134 -5.07 -23.99 -0.01
N ARG A 135 -6.36 -23.98 0.31
CA ARG A 135 -6.96 -23.02 1.24
C ARG A 135 -6.30 -23.04 2.61
N GLN A 136 -6.07 -24.23 3.18
CA GLN A 136 -5.35 -24.38 4.44
C GLN A 136 -3.93 -23.81 4.37
N LYS A 137 -3.24 -23.98 3.24
CA LYS A 137 -1.91 -23.42 3.03
C LYS A 137 -1.92 -21.89 2.96
N VAL A 138 -2.90 -21.31 2.26
CA VAL A 138 -3.07 -19.85 2.20
C VAL A 138 -3.43 -19.28 3.58
N MET A 139 -4.33 -19.94 4.32
CA MET A 139 -4.65 -19.56 5.70
C MET A 139 -3.43 -19.64 6.62
N ALA A 140 -2.63 -20.70 6.50
CA ALA A 140 -1.41 -20.84 7.27
C ALA A 140 -0.42 -19.69 6.98
N ARG A 141 -0.30 -19.27 5.72
CA ARG A 141 0.51 -18.10 5.33
C ARG A 141 -0.03 -16.80 5.89
N LEU A 142 -1.35 -16.57 5.82
CA LEU A 142 -1.96 -15.40 6.44
C LEU A 142 -1.64 -15.34 7.94
N ASN A 143 -1.63 -16.48 8.61
CA ASN A 143 -1.37 -16.57 10.05
C ASN A 143 0.12 -16.71 10.41
N THR A 144 0.99 -15.94 9.75
CA THR A 144 2.42 -15.82 10.11
C THR A 144 2.80 -14.37 10.41
N PRO A 145 3.72 -14.11 11.35
CA PRO A 145 4.20 -12.75 11.68
C PRO A 145 4.80 -11.97 10.52
N GLU A 146 5.30 -12.66 9.49
CA GLU A 146 5.88 -12.02 8.30
C GLU A 146 4.82 -11.51 7.31
N SER A 147 3.59 -12.00 7.45
CA SER A 147 2.49 -11.62 6.60
C SER A 147 1.93 -10.27 7.02
N LEU A 148 1.45 -9.51 6.03
CA LEU A 148 0.91 -8.17 6.22
C LEU A 148 -0.38 -8.03 5.41
N ILE A 149 -1.39 -7.42 6.01
CA ILE A 149 -2.53 -6.85 5.29
C ILE A 149 -2.52 -5.35 5.54
N SER A 150 -2.48 -4.57 4.47
CA SER A 150 -2.45 -3.11 4.51
C SER A 150 -3.55 -2.55 3.62
N ILE A 151 -4.18 -1.46 4.05
CA ILE A 151 -5.04 -0.69 3.16
C ILE A 151 -4.16 0.16 2.24
N VAL A 152 -4.40 0.11 0.93
CA VAL A 152 -3.63 0.92 -0.01
C VAL A 152 -3.98 2.39 0.19
N ARG A 153 -2.92 3.20 0.31
CA ARG A 153 -2.97 4.65 0.43
C ARG A 153 -2.67 5.30 -0.92
N PRO A 154 -3.28 6.44 -1.28
CA PRO A 154 -2.85 7.25 -2.39
C PRO A 154 -1.33 7.53 -2.32
N TYR A 155 -0.63 7.41 -3.45
CA TYR A 155 0.79 7.78 -3.60
C TYR A 155 1.79 7.00 -2.71
N HIS A 156 1.41 5.83 -2.20
CA HIS A 156 2.28 4.94 -1.43
C HIS A 156 2.95 3.85 -2.30
N PHE A 157 4.05 3.25 -1.84
CA PHE A 157 4.80 2.22 -2.60
C PHE A 157 4.03 0.94 -2.93
N SER A 158 2.87 0.72 -2.31
CA SER A 158 2.06 -0.51 -2.42
C SER A 158 0.97 -0.44 -3.50
N GLN A 159 1.15 0.40 -4.53
CA GLN A 159 0.12 0.61 -5.56
C GLN A 159 -0.22 -0.69 -6.32
N PRO A 160 -1.50 -0.89 -6.67
CA PRO A 160 -1.91 -2.01 -7.51
C PRO A 160 -1.35 -1.89 -8.94
N LEU A 161 -1.29 -3.02 -9.65
CA LEU A 161 -0.57 -3.11 -10.93
C LEU A 161 -1.44 -2.90 -12.17
N ASN A 162 -2.76 -3.08 -12.10
CA ASN A 162 -3.63 -3.03 -13.28
C ASN A 162 -4.38 -1.70 -13.44
N GLY A 163 -3.87 -0.63 -12.81
CA GLY A 163 -4.47 0.71 -12.89
C GLY A 163 -5.68 0.92 -12.00
N GLU A 164 -5.93 0.02 -11.04
CA GLU A 164 -6.94 0.20 -10.02
C GLU A 164 -6.63 1.42 -9.16
N THR A 165 -7.67 2.16 -8.78
CA THR A 165 -7.50 3.36 -7.96
C THR A 165 -8.38 3.28 -6.73
N VAL A 166 -7.93 3.93 -5.65
CA VAL A 166 -8.65 3.93 -4.36
C VAL A 166 -9.95 4.72 -4.41
N GLU A 167 -10.12 5.61 -5.39
CA GLU A 167 -11.36 6.35 -5.64
C GLU A 167 -12.52 5.42 -5.98
N ARG A 168 -12.23 4.35 -6.74
CA ARG A 168 -13.24 3.42 -7.26
C ARG A 168 -13.30 2.11 -6.48
N ASN A 169 -12.24 1.78 -5.75
CA ASN A 169 -12.09 0.48 -5.12
C ASN A 169 -11.61 0.61 -3.68
N TRP A 170 -12.05 -0.32 -2.84
CA TRP A 170 -11.28 -0.73 -1.68
C TRP A 170 -10.16 -1.65 -2.16
N ILE A 171 -8.91 -1.27 -1.86
CA ILE A 171 -7.74 -2.02 -2.30
C ILE A 171 -6.92 -2.38 -1.07
N PHE A 172 -6.68 -3.69 -0.92
CA PHE A 172 -5.86 -4.23 0.15
C PHE A 172 -4.57 -4.78 -0.46
N PHE A 173 -3.45 -4.29 0.03
CA PHE A 173 -2.15 -4.88 -0.24
C PHE A 173 -1.93 -6.03 0.75
N LEU A 174 -1.52 -7.19 0.23
CA LEU A 174 -1.16 -8.33 1.04
C LEU A 174 0.27 -8.74 0.76
N ARG A 175 1.01 -9.05 1.82
CA ARG A 175 2.30 -9.73 1.70
C ARG A 175 2.15 -11.08 2.36
N LEU A 176 2.28 -12.16 1.58
CA LEU A 176 2.21 -13.53 2.07
C LEU A 176 3.48 -14.25 1.66
N ASP A 177 4.24 -14.79 2.63
CA ASP A 177 5.48 -15.53 2.36
C ASP A 177 6.47 -14.68 1.53
N GLY A 178 6.62 -13.41 1.92
CA GLY A 178 7.44 -12.41 1.22
C GLY A 178 6.92 -11.93 -0.14
N LYS A 179 5.82 -12.49 -0.66
CA LYS A 179 5.28 -12.16 -1.99
C LYS A 179 4.15 -11.14 -1.92
N PRO A 180 4.14 -10.13 -2.81
CA PRO A 180 3.09 -9.12 -2.86
C PRO A 180 1.87 -9.59 -3.64
N TYR A 181 0.69 -9.23 -3.13
CA TYR A 181 -0.62 -9.45 -3.73
C TYR A 181 -1.50 -8.22 -3.52
N TRP A 182 -2.53 -8.09 -4.36
CA TRP A 182 -3.56 -7.08 -4.23
C TRP A 182 -4.93 -7.75 -4.28
N ALA A 183 -5.77 -7.38 -3.32
CA ALA A 183 -7.19 -7.70 -3.33
C ALA A 183 -7.97 -6.43 -3.61
N VAL A 184 -8.82 -6.48 -4.64
CA VAL A 184 -9.57 -5.33 -5.14
C VAL A 184 -11.05 -5.62 -4.99
N VAL A 185 -11.75 -4.68 -4.37
CA VAL A 185 -13.21 -4.71 -4.20
C VAL A 185 -13.78 -3.39 -4.69
N ASP A 186 -14.66 -3.46 -5.69
CA ASP A 186 -15.34 -2.30 -6.24
C ASP A 186 -16.22 -1.65 -5.16
N ARG A 187 -16.04 -0.35 -4.89
CA ARG A 187 -16.82 0.38 -3.88
C ARG A 187 -18.30 0.45 -4.23
N SER A 188 -18.63 0.35 -5.52
CA SER A 188 -20.00 0.41 -6.03
C SER A 188 -20.70 -0.95 -6.08
N GLY A 189 -19.97 -2.05 -5.86
CA GLY A 189 -20.53 -3.40 -5.90
C GLY A 189 -20.91 -3.93 -7.29
N ASN A 190 -20.58 -3.19 -8.36
CA ASN A 190 -20.93 -3.59 -9.72
C ASN A 190 -20.01 -4.69 -10.26
N SER A 191 -18.79 -4.79 -9.73
CA SER A 191 -17.81 -5.79 -10.11
C SER A 191 -17.54 -6.76 -8.96
N ALA A 192 -17.35 -8.04 -9.28
CA ALA A 192 -16.93 -9.03 -8.31
C ALA A 192 -15.53 -8.71 -7.76
N PRO A 193 -15.25 -9.02 -6.49
CA PRO A 193 -13.90 -8.98 -5.94
C PRO A 193 -12.94 -9.83 -6.77
N TYR A 194 -11.67 -9.45 -6.79
CA TYR A 194 -10.62 -10.26 -7.37
C TYR A 194 -9.29 -10.05 -6.67
N VAL A 195 -8.48 -11.12 -6.64
CA VAL A 195 -7.15 -11.11 -6.04
C VAL A 195 -6.09 -11.58 -7.03
N TYR A 196 -4.95 -10.90 -7.05
CA TYR A 196 -3.83 -11.21 -7.92
C TYR A 196 -2.49 -10.92 -7.25
N GLY A 197 -1.42 -11.54 -7.78
CA GLY A 197 -0.05 -11.36 -7.31
C GLY A 197 0.79 -10.58 -8.30
N ALA A 198 1.95 -10.09 -7.86
CA ALA A 198 3.00 -9.70 -8.81
C ALA A 198 3.47 -10.94 -9.59
N GLN A 199 3.72 -10.75 -10.89
CA GLN A 199 4.21 -11.79 -11.79
C GLN A 199 5.63 -12.24 -11.41
#